data_AF-A0A8T7DD41-F1
#
_entry.id   AF-A0A8T7DD41-F1
#
_cell.length_a   1.000
_cell.length_b   1.000
_cell.length_c   1.000
_cell.angle_alpha   90.00
_cell.angle_beta   90.00
_cell.angle_gamma   90.00
#
_symmetry.space_group_name_H-M   'P 1'
#
loop_
_entity.id
_entity.type
_entity.pdbx_description
1 polymer ?
#
loop_
_entity_poly.entity_id
_entity_poly.type
_entity_poly.pdbx_seq_one_letter_code
_entity_poly.pdbx_strand_id
1 'polypeptide(L)'
;MDETRPEQGDRVPWVLRDDMANAQPPARGGAIMFSLGAFVLSVVLLGQYAWFHCADVLQDFSGSRPWMEMFCRGTGCKLPMRRDPARIRMTDREVRVHPAYEGALLVSARLINTLPYVQSFPRMRFALFNVNGEVIAARTFDPGEYLDDDIDITAGIGPGKPIQVVLDILAQEEAAVSFEFMFL
;
A
#
# COMPACT_ATOMS: atom_id res chain seq x y z
N MET A 1 -0.69 0.07 -82.89
CA MET A 1 -1.19 -0.89 -81.89
C MET A 1 -0.22 -2.05 -81.84
N ASP A 2 0.61 -2.14 -80.82
CA ASP A 2 0.48 -3.22 -79.83
C ASP A 2 1.32 -2.85 -78.60
N GLU A 3 0.75 -3.13 -77.46
CA GLU A 3 1.16 -2.72 -76.12
C GLU A 3 1.72 -3.96 -75.44
N THR A 4 2.92 -3.90 -74.85
CA THR A 4 3.28 -4.64 -73.63
C THR A 4 4.69 -4.27 -73.15
N ARG A 5 4.71 -3.34 -72.19
CA ARG A 5 5.54 -3.26 -70.96
C ARG A 5 6.95 -3.89 -71.00
N PRO A 6 8.05 -3.14 -70.74
CA PRO A 6 9.31 -3.79 -70.42
C PRO A 6 9.12 -4.55 -69.11
N GLU A 7 9.51 -5.83 -69.10
CA GLU A 7 9.63 -6.66 -67.91
C GLU A 7 10.47 -5.93 -66.87
N GLN A 8 9.79 -5.18 -66.01
CA GLN A 8 10.34 -4.53 -64.84
C GLN A 8 10.40 -5.55 -63.70
N GLY A 9 11.04 -6.68 -63.99
CA GLY A 9 11.48 -7.66 -63.03
C GLY A 9 13.00 -7.69 -63.04
N ASP A 10 13.64 -7.56 -61.88
CA ASP A 10 15.05 -7.94 -61.67
C ASP A 10 16.17 -7.03 -62.18
N ARG A 11 16.08 -5.73 -61.94
CA ARG A 11 17.28 -4.87 -61.86
C ARG A 11 17.77 -4.70 -60.42
N VAL A 12 18.16 -5.80 -59.79
CA VAL A 12 19.11 -5.72 -58.66
C VAL A 12 20.51 -5.55 -59.26
N PRO A 13 21.22 -4.42 -59.02
CA PRO A 13 22.60 -4.22 -59.44
C PRO A 13 23.49 -5.39 -59.01
N TRP A 14 24.41 -5.83 -59.87
CA TRP A 14 25.23 -7.02 -59.61
C TRP A 14 26.06 -6.93 -58.32
N VAL A 15 26.47 -5.71 -57.93
CA VAL A 15 27.14 -5.43 -56.65
C VAL A 15 26.29 -5.84 -55.44
N LEU A 16 24.97 -5.66 -55.52
CA LEU A 16 24.05 -6.05 -54.45
C LEU A 16 23.70 -7.55 -54.50
N ARG A 17 24.00 -8.26 -55.60
CA ARG A 17 23.72 -9.70 -55.73
C ARG A 17 24.69 -10.53 -54.88
N ASP A 18 25.96 -10.13 -54.83
CA ASP A 18 26.96 -10.80 -54.00
C ASP A 18 26.69 -10.58 -52.50
N ASP A 19 26.26 -9.38 -52.13
CA ASP A 19 25.87 -9.07 -50.74
C ASP A 19 24.58 -9.81 -50.32
N MET A 20 23.61 -9.96 -51.23
CA MET A 20 22.38 -10.74 -50.98
C MET A 20 22.63 -12.25 -50.97
N ALA A 21 23.55 -12.75 -51.80
CA ALA A 21 23.94 -14.16 -51.81
C ALA A 21 24.73 -14.55 -50.55
N ASN A 22 25.52 -13.61 -50.01
CA ASN A 22 26.26 -13.79 -48.76
C ASN A 22 25.50 -13.31 -47.52
N ALA A 23 24.25 -12.85 -47.67
CA ALA A 23 23.39 -12.48 -46.54
C ALA A 23 23.07 -13.75 -45.74
N GLN A 24 23.93 -14.06 -44.78
CA GLN A 24 23.68 -15.13 -43.82
C GLN A 24 22.40 -14.76 -43.06
N PRO A 25 21.38 -15.65 -43.05
CA PRO A 25 20.20 -15.40 -42.24
C PRO A 25 20.66 -15.17 -40.80
N PRO A 26 20.10 -14.17 -40.09
CA PRO A 26 20.51 -13.90 -38.72
C PRO A 26 20.48 -15.22 -37.97
N ALA A 27 21.59 -15.56 -37.31
CA ALA A 27 21.76 -16.85 -36.67
C ALA A 27 20.57 -17.06 -35.71
N ARG A 28 19.59 -17.88 -36.12
CA ARG A 28 18.34 -18.07 -35.37
C ARG A 28 18.61 -18.51 -33.93
N GLY A 29 19.70 -19.24 -33.70
CA GLY A 29 20.16 -19.61 -32.37
C GLY A 29 20.56 -18.41 -31.48
N GLY A 30 21.22 -17.39 -32.05
CA GLY A 30 21.56 -16.16 -31.33
C GLY A 30 20.32 -15.34 -30.98
N ALA A 31 19.34 -15.27 -31.90
CA ALA A 31 18.07 -14.60 -31.66
C ALA A 31 17.21 -15.31 -30.59
N ILE A 32 17.20 -16.65 -30.58
CA ILE A 32 16.49 -17.44 -29.55
C ILE A 32 17.19 -17.33 -28.19
N MET A 33 18.53 -17.36 -28.17
CA MET A 33 19.29 -17.19 -26.92
C MET A 33 19.11 -15.78 -26.35
N PHE A 34 19.06 -14.76 -27.21
CA PHE A 34 18.77 -13.38 -26.81
C PHE A 34 17.34 -13.22 -26.31
N SER A 35 16.34 -13.80 -26.99
CA SER A 35 14.95 -13.72 -26.54
C SER A 35 14.72 -14.46 -25.23
N LEU A 36 15.35 -15.62 -25.03
CA LEU A 36 15.34 -16.34 -23.76
C LEU A 36 16.00 -15.52 -22.65
N GLY A 37 17.17 -14.93 -22.94
CA GLY A 37 17.86 -14.04 -22.01
C GLY A 37 17.02 -12.83 -21.61
N ALA A 38 16.40 -12.15 -22.58
CA ALA A 38 15.51 -11.02 -22.35
C ALA A 38 14.26 -11.41 -21.53
N PHE A 39 13.71 -12.60 -21.77
CA PHE A 39 12.59 -13.13 -21.00
C PHE A 39 12.98 -13.40 -19.54
N VAL A 40 14.08 -14.11 -19.30
CA VAL A 40 14.58 -14.38 -17.94
C VAL A 40 14.85 -13.08 -17.20
N LEU A 41 15.49 -12.10 -17.86
CA LEU A 41 15.82 -10.81 -17.27
C LEU A 41 14.55 -10.01 -16.93
N SER A 42 13.52 -10.10 -17.78
CA SER A 42 12.20 -9.51 -17.51
C SER A 42 11.51 -10.15 -16.32
N VAL A 43 11.55 -11.49 -16.19
CA VAL A 43 10.99 -12.21 -15.03
C VAL A 43 11.72 -11.83 -13.74
N VAL A 44 13.05 -11.75 -13.78
CA VAL A 44 13.86 -11.33 -12.63
C VAL A 44 13.58 -9.88 -12.25
N LEU A 45 13.40 -8.99 -13.22
CA LEU A 45 13.06 -7.59 -12.97
C LEU A 45 11.67 -7.46 -12.34
N LEU A 46 10.68 -8.20 -12.84
CA LEU A 46 9.34 -8.26 -12.25
C LEU A 46 9.38 -8.82 -10.83
N GLY A 47 10.19 -9.85 -10.58
CA GLY A 47 10.41 -10.40 -9.25
C GLY A 47 11.02 -9.37 -8.28
N GLN A 48 12.05 -8.62 -8.72
CA GLN A 48 12.65 -7.55 -7.93
C GLN A 48 11.68 -6.40 -7.68
N TYR A 49 10.90 -6.01 -8.69
CA TYR A 49 9.88 -4.98 -8.55
C TYR A 49 8.81 -5.39 -7.55
N ALA A 50 8.26 -6.60 -7.68
CA ALA A 50 7.28 -7.15 -6.74
C ALA A 50 7.85 -7.31 -5.32
N TRP A 51 9.14 -7.61 -5.20
CA TRP A 51 9.84 -7.67 -3.92
C TRP A 51 9.94 -6.29 -3.24
N PHE A 52 10.35 -5.26 -3.99
CA PHE A 52 10.50 -3.89 -3.47
C PHE A 52 9.15 -3.21 -3.22
N HIS A 53 8.18 -3.41 -4.11
CA HIS A 53 6.84 -2.79 -4.07
C HIS A 53 5.76 -3.74 -3.58
N CYS A 54 6.12 -4.77 -2.80
CA CYS A 54 5.17 -5.76 -2.30
C CYS A 54 4.01 -5.07 -1.55
N ALA A 55 4.31 -4.04 -0.76
CA ALA A 55 3.31 -3.29 -0.01
C ALA A 55 2.31 -2.53 -0.89
N ASP A 56 2.78 -1.90 -1.96
CA ASP A 56 1.93 -1.12 -2.87
C ASP A 56 1.01 -2.07 -3.68
N VAL A 57 1.56 -3.19 -4.17
CA VAL A 57 0.82 -4.20 -4.93
C VAL A 57 -0.30 -4.85 -4.09
N LEU A 58 -0.09 -5.02 -2.79
CA LEU A 58 -1.09 -5.55 -1.85
C LEU A 58 -2.25 -4.59 -1.58
N GLN A 59 -1.99 -3.28 -1.61
CA GLN A 59 -3.03 -2.27 -1.37
C GLN A 59 -4.00 -2.21 -2.55
N ASP A 60 -3.49 -2.30 -3.78
CA ASP A 60 -4.31 -2.22 -4.98
C ASP A 60 -5.06 -3.53 -5.30
N PHE A 61 -4.48 -4.69 -4.94
CA PHE A 61 -5.03 -6.01 -5.27
C PHE A 61 -5.22 -6.91 -4.05
N SER A 62 -6.32 -6.70 -3.31
CA SER A 62 -6.66 -7.49 -2.12
C SER A 62 -6.80 -9.01 -2.39
N GLY A 63 -7.14 -9.41 -3.63
CA GLY A 63 -7.33 -10.81 -4.04
C GLY A 63 -6.06 -11.62 -4.31
N SER A 64 -4.91 -10.98 -4.54
CA SER A 64 -3.64 -11.65 -4.89
C SER A 64 -2.79 -12.03 -3.67
N ARG A 65 -3.27 -11.71 -2.46
CA ARG A 65 -2.56 -11.95 -1.19
C ARG A 65 -2.09 -13.40 -0.97
N PRO A 66 -2.87 -14.46 -1.27
CA PRO A 66 -2.42 -15.83 -1.05
C PRO A 66 -1.19 -16.20 -1.90
N TRP A 67 -1.12 -15.70 -3.14
CA TRP A 67 0.01 -15.90 -4.03
C TRP A 67 1.25 -15.15 -3.55
N MET A 68 1.07 -13.90 -3.07
CA MET A 68 2.15 -13.13 -2.48
C MET A 68 2.66 -13.71 -1.17
N GLU A 69 1.79 -14.24 -0.30
CA GLU A 69 2.21 -14.95 0.92
C GLU A 69 3.13 -16.13 0.57
N MET A 70 2.79 -16.90 -0.46
CA MET A 70 3.63 -18.01 -0.94
C MET A 70 4.96 -17.54 -1.54
N PHE A 71 4.92 -16.50 -2.36
CA PHE A 71 6.12 -15.88 -2.94
C PHE A 71 7.05 -15.33 -1.85
N CYS A 72 6.51 -14.54 -0.92
CA CYS A 72 7.23 -13.93 0.19
C CYS A 72 7.83 -14.99 1.13
N ARG A 73 7.17 -16.13 1.33
CA ARG A 73 7.72 -17.24 2.12
C ARG A 73 8.96 -17.87 1.47
N GLY A 74 9.00 -17.94 0.14
CA GLY A 74 10.14 -18.50 -0.60
C GLY A 74 11.30 -17.52 -0.75
N THR A 75 10.99 -16.23 -0.92
CA THR A 75 11.99 -15.20 -1.18
C THR A 75 12.46 -14.49 0.10
N GLY A 76 11.63 -14.47 1.17
CA GLY A 76 11.88 -13.79 2.45
C GLY A 76 11.28 -12.38 2.58
N CYS A 77 10.32 -12.00 1.73
CA CYS A 77 9.79 -10.64 1.69
C CYS A 77 8.91 -10.37 2.92
N LYS A 78 8.92 -9.14 3.42
CA LYS A 78 8.06 -8.72 4.53
C LYS A 78 6.71 -8.27 4.01
N LEU A 79 5.70 -9.12 4.17
CA LEU A 79 4.32 -8.78 3.83
C LEU A 79 3.75 -7.81 4.88
N PRO A 80 3.26 -6.62 4.51
CA PRO A 80 2.60 -5.75 5.47
C PRO A 80 1.37 -6.43 6.10
N MET A 81 1.13 -6.08 7.36
CA MET A 81 -0.07 -6.52 8.09
C MET A 81 -1.32 -6.05 7.35
N ARG A 82 -2.41 -6.82 7.45
CA ARG A 82 -3.69 -6.38 6.89
C ARG A 82 -4.15 -5.12 7.62
N ARG A 83 -4.68 -4.18 6.87
CA ARG A 83 -5.25 -2.95 7.39
C ARG A 83 -6.64 -2.78 6.81
N ASP A 84 -7.62 -2.78 7.69
CA ASP A 84 -9.02 -2.47 7.42
C ASP A 84 -9.54 -1.65 8.61
N PRO A 85 -9.39 -0.31 8.55
CA PRO A 85 -9.78 0.57 9.64
C PRO A 85 -11.27 0.49 9.97
N ALA A 86 -12.14 0.11 9.01
CA ALA A 86 -13.57 -0.05 9.24
C ALA A 86 -13.89 -1.23 10.18
N ARG A 87 -12.94 -2.16 10.35
CA ARG A 87 -13.06 -3.31 11.26
C ARG A 87 -12.46 -3.05 12.63
N ILE A 88 -11.93 -1.86 12.85
CA ILE A 88 -11.53 -1.37 14.17
C ILE A 88 -12.72 -0.62 14.76
N ARG A 89 -13.17 -1.02 15.94
CA ARG A 89 -14.27 -0.34 16.64
C ARG A 89 -13.75 0.30 17.91
N MET A 90 -14.36 1.43 18.25
CA MET A 90 -14.09 2.12 19.49
C MET A 90 -15.25 1.93 20.47
N THR A 91 -14.96 1.43 21.67
CA THR A 91 -15.91 1.24 22.75
C THR A 91 -15.51 2.08 23.97
N ASP A 92 -16.43 2.26 24.91
CA ASP A 92 -16.15 2.85 26.23
C ASP A 92 -15.43 4.22 26.16
N ARG A 93 -16.01 5.14 25.37
CA ARG A 93 -15.47 6.48 25.12
C ARG A 93 -15.90 7.41 26.25
N GLU A 94 -14.93 7.99 26.94
CA GLU A 94 -15.15 8.95 28.02
C GLU A 94 -14.25 10.17 27.80
N VAL A 95 -14.80 11.37 28.02
CA VAL A 95 -14.07 12.64 27.96
C VAL A 95 -14.12 13.27 29.35
N ARG A 96 -12.97 13.70 29.86
CA ARG A 96 -12.82 14.29 31.20
C ARG A 96 -11.88 15.49 31.13
N VAL A 97 -11.94 16.37 32.13
CA VAL A 97 -10.92 17.42 32.30
C VAL A 97 -9.58 16.78 32.64
N HIS A 98 -8.51 17.29 32.03
CA HIS A 98 -7.17 16.79 32.28
C HIS A 98 -6.72 17.17 33.71
N PRO A 99 -6.30 16.22 34.55
CA PRO A 99 -6.01 16.49 35.96
C PRO A 99 -4.77 17.36 36.19
N ALA A 100 -3.83 17.38 35.24
CA ALA A 100 -2.56 18.10 35.39
C ALA A 100 -2.41 19.38 34.53
N TYR A 101 -3.32 19.62 33.57
CA TYR A 101 -3.19 20.71 32.61
C TYR A 101 -4.52 21.46 32.50
N GLU A 102 -4.53 22.74 32.90
CA GLU A 102 -5.71 23.59 32.76
C GLU A 102 -6.05 23.81 31.28
N GLY A 103 -7.35 23.73 30.94
CA GLY A 103 -7.81 23.89 29.56
C GLY A 103 -7.45 22.74 28.63
N ALA A 104 -7.14 21.56 29.20
CA ALA A 104 -6.94 20.33 28.44
C ALA A 104 -8.01 19.29 28.80
N LEU A 105 -8.30 18.41 27.84
CA LEU A 105 -9.21 17.28 27.99
C LEU A 105 -8.42 15.98 27.87
N LEU A 106 -8.75 15.05 28.76
CA LEU A 106 -8.31 13.67 28.76
C LEU A 106 -9.41 12.81 28.16
N VAL A 107 -9.13 12.21 27.01
CA VAL A 107 -10.08 11.35 26.30
C VAL A 107 -9.63 9.90 26.44
N SER A 108 -10.44 9.08 27.09
CA SER A 108 -10.18 7.65 27.27
C SER A 108 -11.11 6.84 26.38
N ALA A 109 -10.59 5.86 25.67
CA ALA A 109 -11.39 4.94 24.87
C ALA A 109 -10.77 3.55 24.83
N ARG A 110 -11.55 2.56 24.38
CA ARG A 110 -11.04 1.22 24.07
C ARG A 110 -11.15 0.91 22.59
N LEU A 111 -10.08 0.36 22.03
CA LEU A 111 -9.98 -0.04 20.63
C LEU A 111 -10.09 -1.56 20.53
N ILE A 112 -10.99 -2.08 19.67
CA ILE A 112 -11.12 -3.52 19.43
C ILE A 112 -11.03 -3.84 17.94
N ASN A 113 -10.14 -4.77 17.61
CA ASN A 113 -10.05 -5.34 16.28
C ASN A 113 -11.09 -6.46 16.11
N THR A 114 -12.02 -6.28 15.18
CA THR A 114 -13.09 -7.25 14.88
C THR A 114 -12.73 -8.26 13.78
N LEU A 115 -11.50 -8.23 13.26
CA LEU A 115 -10.99 -9.23 12.32
C LEU A 115 -10.40 -10.42 13.05
N PRO A 116 -10.39 -11.61 12.42
CA PRO A 116 -9.79 -12.81 13.00
C PRO A 116 -8.24 -12.82 12.90
N TYR A 117 -7.62 -11.71 12.49
CA TYR A 117 -6.18 -11.58 12.30
C TYR A 117 -5.66 -10.25 12.83
N VAL A 118 -4.36 -10.20 13.11
CA VAL A 118 -3.64 -9.02 13.59
C VAL A 118 -3.67 -7.91 12.53
N GLN A 119 -3.84 -6.67 12.98
CA GLN A 119 -3.80 -5.47 12.14
C GLN A 119 -2.86 -4.42 12.75
N SER A 120 -2.32 -3.53 11.91
CA SER A 120 -1.52 -2.42 12.40
C SER A 120 -2.39 -1.38 13.13
N PHE A 121 -1.80 -0.70 14.12
CA PHE A 121 -2.43 0.44 14.78
C PHE A 121 -2.68 1.58 13.77
N PRO A 122 -3.91 2.10 13.66
CA PRO A 122 -4.20 3.20 12.75
C PRO A 122 -3.73 4.53 13.35
N ARG A 123 -3.52 5.54 12.51
CA ARG A 123 -3.51 6.91 13.01
C ARG A 123 -4.94 7.31 13.33
N MET A 124 -5.12 8.06 14.40
CA MET A 124 -6.45 8.48 14.86
C MET A 124 -6.58 9.98 14.73
N ARG A 125 -7.68 10.45 14.14
CA ARG A 125 -8.07 11.86 14.19
C ARG A 125 -9.23 12.01 15.16
N PHE A 126 -9.04 12.87 16.16
CA PHE A 126 -10.06 13.28 17.10
C PHE A 126 -10.47 14.72 16.80
N ALA A 127 -11.77 14.98 16.79
CA ALA A 127 -12.34 16.32 16.58
C ALA A 127 -13.44 16.59 17.60
N LEU A 128 -13.43 17.81 18.15
CA LEU A 128 -14.44 18.36 19.04
C LEU A 128 -15.27 19.37 18.30
N PHE A 129 -16.58 19.36 18.53
CA PHE A 129 -17.53 20.22 17.86
C PHE A 129 -18.39 20.99 18.86
N ASN A 130 -18.74 22.23 18.49
CA ASN A 130 -19.67 23.04 19.25
C ASN A 130 -21.13 22.70 18.89
N VAL A 131 -22.08 23.40 19.53
CA VAL A 131 -23.53 23.27 19.26
C VAL A 131 -23.91 23.52 17.80
N ASN A 132 -23.11 24.29 17.06
CA ASN A 132 -23.34 24.62 15.65
C ASN A 132 -22.70 23.62 14.68
N GLY A 133 -21.97 22.61 15.21
CA GLY A 133 -21.22 21.64 14.41
C GLY A 133 -19.88 22.16 13.87
N GLU A 134 -19.36 23.27 14.41
CA GLU A 134 -18.05 23.80 14.03
C GLU A 134 -16.95 23.13 14.87
N VAL A 135 -15.81 22.86 14.23
CA VAL A 135 -14.65 22.24 14.89
C VAL A 135 -14.00 23.23 15.83
N ILE A 136 -13.98 22.91 17.12
CA ILE A 136 -13.33 23.72 18.17
C ILE A 136 -11.85 23.36 18.27
N ALA A 137 -11.57 22.05 18.22
CA ALA A 137 -10.23 21.52 18.26
C ALA A 137 -10.21 20.19 17.51
N ALA A 138 -9.13 19.94 16.78
CA ALA A 138 -8.89 18.65 16.14
C ALA A 138 -7.40 18.33 16.14
N ARG A 139 -7.07 17.08 16.42
CA ARG A 139 -5.70 16.58 16.40
C ARG A 139 -5.65 15.19 15.80
N THR A 140 -4.58 14.93 15.07
CA THR A 140 -4.22 13.59 14.61
C THR A 140 -3.13 13.05 15.54
N PHE A 141 -3.32 11.82 15.98
CA PHE A 141 -2.45 11.09 16.89
C PHE A 141 -1.84 9.90 16.17
N ASP A 142 -0.52 9.78 16.27
CA ASP A 142 0.21 8.59 15.88
C ASP A 142 0.07 7.49 16.95
N PRO A 143 0.26 6.20 16.60
CA PRO A 143 0.16 5.09 17.54
C PRO A 143 0.94 5.28 18.85
N GLY A 144 2.15 5.86 18.77
CA GLY A 144 2.96 6.10 19.97
C GLY A 144 2.46 7.24 20.86
N GLU A 145 1.48 8.03 20.44
CA GLU A 145 0.92 9.14 21.24
C GLU A 145 -0.34 8.75 22.03
N TYR A 146 -0.99 7.63 21.65
CA TYR A 146 -2.25 7.21 22.28
C TYR A 146 -2.20 5.84 22.95
N LEU A 147 -1.13 5.09 22.72
CA LEU A 147 -0.88 3.78 23.35
C LEU A 147 -0.01 3.95 24.58
N ASP A 148 -0.21 3.08 25.56
CA ASP A 148 0.69 2.95 26.68
C ASP A 148 2.07 2.43 26.22
N ASP A 149 3.13 2.84 26.92
CA ASP A 149 4.53 2.51 26.59
C ASP A 149 4.84 1.00 26.63
N ASP A 150 4.00 0.19 27.27
CA ASP A 150 4.13 -1.27 27.36
C ASP A 150 3.59 -2.00 26.12
N ILE A 151 2.90 -1.28 25.21
CA ILE A 151 2.32 -1.84 24.00
C ILE A 151 3.33 -1.83 22.86
N ASP A 152 3.66 -3.02 22.36
CA ASP A 152 4.45 -3.16 21.13
C ASP A 152 3.62 -2.78 19.89
N ILE A 153 3.86 -1.57 19.39
CA ILE A 153 3.22 -1.03 18.18
C ILE A 153 3.47 -1.93 16.97
N THR A 154 4.63 -2.59 16.89
CA THR A 154 5.01 -3.45 15.76
C THR A 154 4.31 -4.80 15.80
N ALA A 155 3.93 -5.26 16.99
CA ALA A 155 3.12 -6.47 17.18
C ALA A 155 1.67 -6.26 16.72
N GLY A 156 1.16 -5.02 16.75
CA GLY A 156 -0.17 -4.65 16.26
C GLY A 156 -1.33 -5.08 17.17
N ILE A 157 -2.55 -4.91 16.69
CA ILE A 157 -3.79 -5.18 17.42
C ILE A 157 -4.26 -6.61 17.16
N GLY A 158 -4.24 -7.45 18.21
CA GLY A 158 -4.77 -8.81 18.18
C GLY A 158 -6.30 -8.89 18.02
N PRO A 159 -6.84 -10.04 17.58
CA PRO A 159 -8.28 -10.20 17.36
C PRO A 159 -9.07 -10.17 18.68
N GLY A 160 -10.14 -9.38 18.72
CA GLY A 160 -11.14 -9.38 19.79
C GLY A 160 -10.68 -8.90 21.17
N LYS A 161 -9.42 -8.50 21.34
CA LYS A 161 -8.90 -7.95 22.60
C LYS A 161 -9.03 -6.42 22.61
N PRO A 162 -9.77 -5.83 23.56
CA PRO A 162 -9.80 -4.39 23.74
C PRO A 162 -8.42 -3.88 24.20
N ILE A 163 -7.97 -2.77 23.61
CA ILE A 163 -6.77 -2.04 24.00
C ILE A 163 -7.19 -0.67 24.50
N GLN A 164 -6.70 -0.27 25.66
CA GLN A 164 -6.95 1.07 26.20
C GLN A 164 -6.14 2.10 25.38
N VAL A 165 -6.78 3.22 25.06
CA VAL A 165 -6.13 4.37 24.43
C VAL A 165 -6.49 5.63 25.19
N VAL A 166 -5.52 6.53 25.32
CA VAL A 166 -5.65 7.80 26.03
C VAL A 166 -5.17 8.90 25.10
N LEU A 167 -5.95 9.98 24.98
CA LEU A 167 -5.61 11.11 24.12
C LEU A 167 -5.71 12.42 24.89
N ASP A 168 -4.65 13.22 24.79
CA ASP A 168 -4.58 14.55 25.38
C ASP A 168 -4.81 15.63 24.31
N ILE A 169 -5.80 16.49 24.55
CA ILE A 169 -6.14 17.60 23.66
C ILE A 169 -6.30 18.90 24.43
N LEU A 170 -5.72 19.97 23.89
CA LEU A 170 -5.94 21.32 24.38
C LEU A 170 -7.27 21.85 23.83
N ALA A 171 -8.26 21.98 24.70
CA ALA A 171 -9.59 22.48 24.36
C ALA A 171 -10.34 22.95 25.62
N GLN A 172 -11.11 24.03 25.50
CA GLN A 172 -12.04 24.45 26.57
C GLN A 172 -13.27 23.53 26.56
N GLU A 173 -13.49 22.80 27.66
CA GLU A 173 -14.60 21.85 27.81
C GLU A 173 -15.97 22.47 27.50
N GLU A 174 -16.20 23.69 28.01
CA GLU A 174 -17.49 24.40 27.95
C GLU A 174 -17.98 24.68 26.52
N ALA A 175 -17.07 24.69 25.55
CA ALA A 175 -17.43 24.92 24.15
C ALA A 175 -17.91 23.65 23.44
N ALA A 176 -17.53 22.45 23.93
CA ALA A 176 -17.70 21.19 23.22
C ALA A 176 -19.01 20.47 23.60
N VAL A 177 -19.77 20.06 22.58
CA VAL A 177 -21.06 19.35 22.76
C VAL A 177 -21.04 17.98 22.09
N SER A 178 -20.21 17.78 21.06
CA SER A 178 -20.02 16.48 20.44
C SER A 178 -18.57 16.25 20.04
N PHE A 179 -18.23 14.97 19.82
CA PHE A 179 -16.90 14.54 19.43
C PHE A 179 -16.97 13.43 18.39
N GLU A 180 -15.95 13.35 17.54
CA GLU A 180 -15.83 12.33 16.50
C GLU A 180 -14.42 11.73 16.48
N PHE A 181 -14.36 10.43 16.19
CA PHE A 181 -13.13 9.68 15.94
C PHE A 181 -13.11 9.17 14.52
N MET A 182 -12.02 9.40 13.81
CA MET A 182 -11.75 8.85 12.49
C MET A 182 -10.44 8.08 12.48
N PHE A 183 -10.45 6.90 11.86
CA PHE A 183 -9.24 6.12 11.62
C PHE A 183 -8.71 6.44 10.22
N LEU A 184 -7.45 6.85 10.15
CA LEU A 184 -6.70 7.12 8.92
C LEU A 184 -5.89 5.90 8.52
#